data_AF-A0A1H3ZI32-F1
#
_entry.id   AF-A0A1H3ZI32-F1
#
_cell.length_a   1.000
_cell.length_b   1.000
_cell.length_c   1.000
_cell.angle_alpha   90.00
_cell.angle_beta   90.00
_cell.angle_gamma   90.00
#
_symmetry.space_group_name_H-M   'P 1'
#
loop_
_entity.id
_entity.type
_entity.pdbx_description
1 polymer ?
#
loop_
_entity_poly.entity_id
_entity_poly.type
_entity_poly.pdbx_seq_one_letter_code
_entity_poly.pdbx_strand_id
1 'polypeptide(L)' 'MWIIETTDTFDAWFCSLCDIDRACVLAALIVLREKGPLLPRLYADTVKSSRYSNMKELRV' A
#
# COMPACT_ATOMS: atom_id res chain seq x y z
N MET A 1 -14.52 0.10 7.06
CA MET A 1 -13.83 0.33 5.77
C MET A 1 -12.99 1.60 5.92
N TRP A 2 -11.68 1.49 5.81
CA TRP A 2 -10.78 2.64 5.87
C TRP A 2 -10.81 3.41 4.55
N ILE A 3 -10.54 4.71 4.58
CA ILE A 3 -10.34 5.51 3.37
C ILE A 3 -8.88 5.35 2.96
N ILE A 4 -8.64 5.05 1.68
CA ILE A 4 -7.29 5.02 1.10
C ILE A 4 -7.08 6.35 0.40
N GLU A 5 -6.07 7.08 0.86
CA GLU A 5 -5.59 8.28 0.19
C GLU A 5 -4.27 7.95 -0.52
N THR A 6 -4.16 8.33 -1.79
CA THR A 6 -2.95 8.18 -2.59
C THR A 6 -2.33 9.54 -2.86
N THR A 7 -1.06 9.54 -3.28
CA THR A 7 -0.33 10.76 -3.66
C THR A 7 -0.15 10.79 -5.17
N ASP A 8 0.05 11.98 -5.75
CA ASP A 8 0.31 12.12 -7.19
C ASP A 8 1.48 11.25 -7.68
N THR A 9 2.51 11.08 -6.84
CA THR A 9 3.65 10.20 -7.11
C THR A 9 3.26 8.72 -7.20
N PHE A 10 2.34 8.28 -6.34
CA PHE A 10 1.80 6.93 -6.39
C PHE A 10 0.95 6.75 -7.65
N ASP A 11 0.07 7.71 -7.95
CA ASP A 11 -0.84 7.62 -9.09
C ASP A 11 -0.08 7.56 -10.42
N ALA A 12 0.96 8.39 -10.58
CA ALA A 12 1.82 8.38 -11.76
C ALA A 12 2.57 7.04 -11.91
N TRP A 13 3.13 6.50 -10.82
CA TRP A 13 3.78 5.19 -10.83
C TRP A 13 2.77 4.08 -11.15
N PHE A 14 1.61 4.08 -10.51
CA PHE A 14 0.57 3.07 -10.70
C PHE A 14 0.03 3.05 -12.14
N CYS A 15 -0.11 4.22 -12.77
CA CYS A 15 -0.50 4.33 -14.18
C CYS A 15 0.56 3.81 -15.16
N SER A 16 1.83 3.73 -14.73
CA SER A 16 2.93 3.20 -15.56
C SER A 16 3.04 1.67 -15.55
N LEU A 17 2.33 1.00 -14.63
CA LEU A 17 2.36 -0.45 -14.48
C LEU A 17 1.58 -1.17 -15.58
N CYS A 18 1.99 -2.41 -15.89
CA CYS A 18 1.19 -3.29 -16.75
C CYS A 18 -0.06 -3.80 -16.00
N ASP A 19 -1.04 -4.32 -16.73
CA ASP A 19 -2.32 -4.75 -16.14
C ASP A 19 -2.18 -5.79 -15.03
N ILE A 20 -1.21 -6.70 -15.15
CA ILE A 20 -0.96 -7.75 -14.16
C ILE A 20 -0.47 -7.12 -12.85
N ASP A 21 0.57 -6.29 -12.92
CA ASP A 21 1.15 -5.63 -11.74
C ASP A 21 0.12 -4.69 -11.09
N ARG A 22 -0.65 -3.97 -11.92
CA ARG A 22 -1.72 -3.09 -11.48
C ARG A 22 -2.79 -3.86 -10.69
N ALA A 23 -3.17 -5.05 -11.15
CA ALA A 23 -4.14 -5.91 -10.46
C ALA A 23 -3.60 -6.40 -9.11
N CYS A 24 -2.31 -6.78 -9.03
CA CYS A 24 -1.68 -7.17 -7.77
C CYS A 24 -1.71 -6.02 -6.74
N VAL A 25 -1.34 -4.80 -7.17
CA VAL A 25 -1.37 -3.62 -6.29
C VAL A 25 -2.79 -3.31 -5.83
N LEU A 26 -3.79 -3.37 -6.73
CA LEU A 26 -5.19 -3.17 -6.37
C LEU A 26 -5.68 -4.19 -5.34
N ALA A 27 -5.30 -5.46 -5.48
CA ALA A 27 -5.65 -6.50 -4.52
C ALA A 27 -5.11 -6.17 -3.12
N ALA A 28 -3.84 -5.73 -3.03
CA ALA A 28 -3.24 -5.31 -1.77
C ALA A 28 -3.94 -4.08 -1.17
N LEU A 29 -4.32 -3.09 -1.99
CA LEU A 29 -5.08 -1.91 -1.55
C LEU A 29 -6.48 -2.26 -1.02
N ILE A 30 -7.18 -3.22 -1.65
CA ILE A 30 -8.47 -3.69 -1.14
C ILE A 30 -8.32 -4.31 0.25
N VAL A 31 -7.30 -5.15 0.46
CA VAL A 31 -7.05 -5.74 1.79
C VAL A 31 -6.69 -4.64 2.80
N LEU A 32 -5.88 -3.66 2.42
CA LEU A 32 -5.55 -2.52 3.27
C LEU A 32 -6.80 -1.71 3.63
N ARG A 33 -7.74 -1.52 2.71
CA ARG A 33 -9.00 -0.82 2.96
C ARG A 33 -9.88 -1.54 3.99
N GLU A 34 -9.90 -2.87 3.95
CA GLU A 34 -10.66 -3.68 4.91
C GLU A 34 -10.01 -3.72 6.30
N LYS A 35 -8.69 -3.97 6.35
CA LYS A 35 -7.95 -4.22 7.61
C LYS A 35 -7.37 -2.96 8.25
N GLY A 36 -7.06 -1.95 7.44
CA GLY A 36 -6.46 -0.69 7.87
C GLY A 36 -5.08 -0.84 8.51
N PRO A 37 -4.73 -0.01 9.50
CA PRO A 37 -3.39 0.07 10.06
C PRO A 37 -2.93 -1.18 10.82
N LEU A 38 -3.86 -2.09 11.15
CA LEU A 38 -3.60 -3.36 11.84
C LEU A 38 -3.25 -4.52 10.87
N LEU A 39 -2.91 -4.21 9.62
CA LEU A 39 -2.51 -5.20 8.64
C LEU A 39 -1.30 -6.03 9.14
N PRO A 40 -1.36 -7.38 9.08
CA PRO A 40 -0.33 -8.22 9.69
C PRO A 40 0.97 -8.25 8.89
N ARG A 41 2.06 -8.67 9.55
CA ARG A 41 3.45 -8.64 9.05
C ARG A 41 3.72 -9.37 7.72
N LEU A 42 2.82 -10.25 7.27
CA LEU A 42 2.93 -10.88 5.96
C LEU A 42 2.64 -9.88 4.81
N TYR A 43 1.74 -8.93 5.04
CA TYR A 43 1.27 -7.99 4.02
C TYR A 43 1.83 -6.58 4.19
N ALA A 44 2.27 -6.21 5.40
CA ALA A 44 2.97 -4.95 5.62
C ALA A 44 4.00 -5.05 6.72
N ASP A 45 5.15 -4.40 6.54
CA ASP A 45 6.19 -4.30 7.57
C ASP A 45 6.53 -2.84 7.89
N THR A 46 7.20 -2.61 9.01
CA THR A 46 7.61 -1.27 9.44
C THR A 46 8.85 -0.83 8.65
N VAL A 47 8.79 0.37 8.08
CA VAL A 47 9.95 0.99 7.41
C VAL A 47 10.94 1.47 8.46
N LYS A 48 12.08 0.78 8.58
CA LYS A 48 13.16 1.18 9.49
C LYS A 48 13.78 2.51 9.03
N SER A 49 14.15 3.36 9.99
CA SER A 49 14.75 4.68 9.73
C SER A 49 13.87 5.64 8.93
N SER A 50 12.55 5.41 8.88
CA SER A 50 11.63 6.40 8.34
C SER A 50 11.61 7.67 9.19
N ARG A 51 11.39 8.81 8.52
CA ARG A 51 11.09 10.09 9.19
C ARG A 51 9.77 10.03 9.98
N TYR A 52 8.88 9.09 9.66
CA TYR A 52 7.58 8.95 10.31
C TYR A 52 7.53 7.68 11.16
N SER A 53 7.11 7.83 12.42
CA SER A 53 7.11 6.76 13.44
C SER A 53 6.24 5.54 13.10
N ASN A 54 5.16 5.73 12.33
CA ASN A 54 4.21 4.67 11.97
C ASN A 54 4.27 4.29 10.48
N MET A 55 5.35 4.63 9.78
CA MET A 55 5.46 4.31 8.35
C MET A 55 5.60 2.81 8.14
N LYS A 56 4.80 2.29 7.20
CA LYS A 56 4.82 0.90 6.79
C LYS A 56 4.98 0.78 5.29
N GLU A 57 5.62 -0.31 4.86
CA GLU A 57 5.67 -0.73 3.47
C GLU A 57 4.59 -1.79 3.23
N LEU A 58 3.80 -1.63 2.16
CA LEU A 58 2.84 -2.63 1.72
C LEU A 58 3.55 -3.60 0.77
N ARG A 59 3.40 -4.90 1.02
CA ARG A 59 3.99 -5.97 0.20
C ARG A 59 2.97 -6.43 -0.84
N VAL A 60 3.37 -6.41 -2.11
CA VAL A 60 2.56 -6.75 -3.29
C VAL A 60 3.23 -7.87 -4.07
#